data_AF-A0A0B6YPA6-F1
#
_entry.id   AF-A0A0B6YPA6-F1
#
_cell.length_a   1.000
_cell.length_b   1.000
_cell.length_c   1.000
_cell.angle_alpha   90.00
_cell.angle_beta   90.00
_cell.angle_gamma   90.00
#
_symmetry.space_group_name_H-M   'P 1'
#
loop_
_entity.id
_entity.type
_entity.pdbx_description
1 polymer ?
#
loop_
_entity_poly.entity_id
_entity_poly.type
_entity_poly.pdbx_seq_one_letter_code
_entity_poly.pdbx_strand_id
1 'polypeptide(L)'
;TLSKPDQTSIVLNMYCSTNPKVQFITDPSVTRCCTLCLILPVIHQDVLDGTAGDIHKSTRVIETRMSFSETEIKVIVVDISTGHMVQASVDFLGRQYLLQK
;
A
#
# COMPACT_ATOMS: atom_id res chain seq x y z
N THR A 1 -3.68 0.92 -12.03
CA THR A 1 -2.96 0.36 -13.20
C THR A 1 -2.99 -1.14 -13.10
N LEU A 2 -3.06 -1.84 -14.24
CA LEU A 2 -3.00 -3.29 -14.28
C LEU A 2 -1.62 -3.76 -13.79
N SER A 3 -1.58 -4.76 -12.90
CA SER A 3 -0.32 -5.38 -12.47
C SER A 3 0.34 -6.09 -13.66
N LYS A 4 1.66 -6.00 -13.78
CA LYS A 4 2.40 -6.79 -14.78
C LYS A 4 2.27 -8.28 -14.46
N PRO A 5 2.28 -9.18 -15.47
CA PRO A 5 2.24 -10.64 -15.25
C PRO A 5 3.30 -11.14 -14.26
N ASP A 6 4.52 -10.58 -14.33
CA ASP A 6 5.65 -10.98 -13.47
C ASP A 6 5.87 -10.03 -12.29
N GLN A 7 4.82 -9.34 -11.84
CA GLN A 7 4.94 -8.43 -10.71
C GLN A 7 5.13 -9.22 -9.41
N THR A 8 6.34 -9.14 -8.83
CA THR A 8 6.72 -9.87 -7.61
C THR A 8 6.53 -9.07 -6.33
N SER A 9 6.25 -7.77 -6.44
CA SER A 9 6.00 -6.91 -5.27
C SER A 9 5.16 -5.69 -5.61
N ILE A 10 4.56 -5.10 -4.59
CA ILE A 10 3.90 -3.80 -4.64
C ILE A 10 4.48 -2.91 -3.57
N VAL A 11 4.88 -1.70 -3.96
CA VAL A 11 5.36 -0.67 -3.04
C VAL A 11 4.27 0.40 -2.87
N LEU A 12 3.74 0.51 -1.66
CA LEU A 12 2.80 1.55 -1.26
C LEU A 12 3.55 2.66 -0.52
N ASN A 13 3.69 3.83 -1.14
CA ASN A 13 4.22 5.02 -0.50
C ASN A 13 3.06 5.89 -0.01
N MET A 14 3.16 6.36 1.24
CA MET A 14 2.19 7.27 1.85
C MET A 14 2.86 8.58 2.19
N TYR A 15 2.16 9.67 1.92
CA TYR A 15 2.65 11.03 2.07
C TYR A 15 1.68 11.84 2.93
N CYS A 16 2.20 12.78 3.71
CA CYS A 16 1.43 13.73 4.49
C CYS A 16 1.94 15.16 4.26
N SER A 17 1.06 16.14 4.47
CA SER A 17 1.36 17.57 4.41
C SER A 17 0.42 18.32 5.36
N THR A 18 0.93 19.35 6.03
CA THR A 18 0.11 20.30 6.79
C THR A 18 -0.49 21.39 5.91
N ASN A 19 0.03 21.58 4.70
CA ASN A 19 -0.51 22.49 3.70
C ASN A 19 -1.58 21.77 2.86
N PRO A 20 -2.85 22.20 2.90
CA PRO A 20 -3.93 21.57 2.14
C PRO A 20 -3.91 21.90 0.63
N LYS A 21 -3.04 22.83 0.19
CA LYS A 21 -2.94 23.28 -1.21
C LYS A 21 -1.82 22.59 -2.00
N VAL A 22 -1.23 21.52 -1.48
CA VAL A 22 -0.22 20.74 -2.20
C VAL A 22 -0.85 20.05 -3.41
N GLN A 23 -0.09 19.97 -4.49
CA GLN A 23 -0.48 19.33 -5.75
C GLN A 23 0.44 18.15 -6.08
N PHE A 24 1.70 18.18 -5.65
CA PHE A 24 2.70 17.17 -6.00
C PHE A 24 3.38 16.59 -4.77
N ILE A 25 3.83 15.34 -4.89
CA ILE A 25 4.64 14.68 -3.84
C ILE A 25 6.01 15.35 -3.63
N THR A 26 6.44 16.17 -4.59
CA THR A 26 7.68 16.96 -4.54
C THR A 26 7.49 18.33 -3.91
N ASP A 27 6.26 18.70 -3.55
CA ASP A 27 6.01 20.00 -2.92
C ASP A 27 6.73 20.08 -1.57
N PRO A 28 7.32 21.23 -1.20
CA PRO A 28 8.20 21.33 -0.04
C PRO A 28 7.58 20.90 1.30
N SER A 29 6.25 21.03 1.46
CA SER A 29 5.55 20.64 2.68
C SER A 29 5.12 19.17 2.70
N VAL A 30 5.32 18.43 1.60
CA VAL A 30 4.96 17.02 1.52
C VAL A 30 6.11 16.16 2.03
N THR A 31 5.79 15.28 2.97
CA THR A 31 6.75 14.34 3.54
C THR A 31 6.25 12.92 3.33
N ARG A 32 7.14 12.02 2.90
CA ARG A 32 6.84 10.59 2.90
C ARG A 32 6.79 10.09 4.34
N CYS A 33 5.61 9.73 4.82
CA CYS A 33 5.41 9.25 6.18
C CYS A 33 5.59 7.74 6.30
N CYS A 34 5.34 6.98 5.23
CA CYS A 34 5.47 5.53 5.25
C CYS A 34 5.73 4.92 3.87
N THR A 35 6.42 3.78 3.86
CA THR A 35 6.58 2.91 2.69
C THR A 35 6.33 1.47 3.13
N LEU A 36 5.39 0.80 2.46
CA LEU A 36 5.12 -0.63 2.63
C LEU A 36 5.51 -1.37 1.36
N CYS A 37 6.10 -2.55 1.51
CA CYS A 37 6.38 -3.46 0.40
C CYS A 37 5.64 -4.78 0.66
N LEU A 38 4.68 -5.10 -0.20
CA LEU A 38 4.00 -6.39 -0.19
C LEU A 38 4.66 -7.28 -1.24
N ILE A 39 5.22 -8.41 -0.81
CA ILE A 39 5.70 -9.43 -1.72
C ILE A 39 4.51 -10.21 -2.26
N LEU A 40 4.52 -10.42 -3.56
CA LEU A 40 3.49 -11.10 -4.33
C LEU A 40 3.98 -12.51 -4.70
N PRO A 41 3.51 -13.57 -4.04
CA PRO A 41 3.82 -14.93 -4.44
C PRO A 41 3.38 -15.19 -5.89
N VAL A 42 4.12 -16.06 -6.57
CA VAL A 42 3.73 -16.60 -7.88
C VAL A 42 2.51 -17.49 -7.66
N ILE A 43 1.43 -17.19 -8.38
CA ILE A 43 0.25 -18.04 -8.41
C ILE A 43 0.44 -18.96 -9.61
N HIS A 44 0.84 -20.21 -9.36
CA HIS A 44 0.99 -21.20 -10.44
C HIS A 44 -0.38 -21.47 -11.07
N GLN A 45 -0.50 -21.16 -12.35
CA GLN A 45 -1.74 -21.29 -13.12
C GLN A 45 -1.91 -22.71 -13.67
N ASP A 46 -1.47 -23.74 -12.93
CA ASP A 46 -1.31 -25.10 -13.44
C ASP A 46 -2.43 -26.06 -13.02
N VAL A 47 -3.53 -25.57 -12.44
CA VAL A 47 -4.66 -26.46 -12.06
C VAL A 47 -6.01 -25.84 -12.37
N LEU A 48 -6.30 -25.44 -13.61
CA LEU A 48 -7.69 -25.25 -14.04
C LEU A 48 -7.86 -25.73 -15.48
N ASP A 49 -7.97 -27.05 -15.63
CA ASP A 49 -8.60 -27.70 -16.78
C ASP A 49 -9.98 -27.08 -17.04
N GLY A 50 -10.19 -26.69 -18.29
CA GLY A 50 -11.52 -26.61 -18.91
C GLY A 50 -12.50 -25.61 -18.29
N THR A 51 -12.53 -24.39 -18.83
CA THR A 51 -13.73 -23.76 -19.43
C THR A 51 -13.41 -22.31 -19.76
N ALA A 52 -13.61 -21.97 -21.03
CA ALA A 52 -13.56 -20.59 -21.52
C ALA A 52 -14.61 -19.75 -20.80
N GLY A 53 -14.19 -18.62 -20.20
CA GLY A 53 -15.13 -17.60 -19.73
C GLY A 53 -14.86 -17.01 -18.36
N ASP A 54 -13.61 -16.76 -17.95
CA ASP A 54 -13.39 -15.91 -16.78
C ASP A 54 -12.13 -15.04 -16.88
N ILE A 55 -12.32 -13.85 -17.48
CA ILE A 55 -11.32 -12.77 -17.58
C ILE A 55 -10.90 -12.29 -16.17
N HIS A 56 -11.59 -12.72 -15.10
CA HIS A 56 -11.28 -12.36 -13.72
C HIS A 56 -10.14 -13.15 -13.06
N LYS A 57 -9.66 -14.26 -13.65
CA LYS A 57 -8.53 -15.03 -13.10
C LYS A 57 -7.15 -14.35 -13.22
N SER A 58 -7.06 -13.20 -13.90
CA SER A 58 -5.84 -12.41 -14.03
C SER A 58 -5.81 -11.14 -13.17
N THR A 59 -6.91 -10.79 -12.49
CA THR A 59 -6.99 -9.53 -11.74
C THR A 59 -6.62 -9.79 -10.27
N ARG A 60 -5.37 -9.50 -9.91
CA ARG A 60 -4.93 -9.55 -8.51
C ARG A 60 -5.54 -8.39 -7.73
N VAL A 61 -6.26 -8.70 -6.67
CA VAL A 61 -6.90 -7.70 -5.80
C VAL A 61 -6.04 -7.47 -4.57
N ILE A 62 -5.65 -6.21 -4.36
CA ILE A 62 -4.85 -5.77 -3.22
C ILE A 62 -5.70 -4.83 -2.40
N GLU A 63 -5.97 -5.22 -1.17
CA GLU A 63 -6.76 -4.43 -0.25
C GLU A 63 -5.82 -3.69 0.71
N THR A 64 -6.01 -2.38 0.83
CA THR A 64 -5.30 -1.56 1.81
C THR A 64 -6.31 -1.02 2.82
N ARG A 65 -6.08 -1.29 4.10
CA ARG A 65 -6.87 -0.78 5.23
C ARG A 65 -6.03 0.19 6.04
N MET A 66 -6.57 1.38 6.28
CA MET A 66 -5.95 2.40 7.12
C MET A 66 -6.85 2.69 8.31
N SER A 67 -6.29 2.64 9.52
CA SER A 67 -6.99 2.96 10.76
C SER A 67 -6.25 4.10 11.44
N PHE A 68 -6.99 5.17 11.77
CA PHE A 68 -6.48 6.36 12.41
C PHE A 68 -6.90 6.31 13.88
N SER A 69 -5.94 6.41 14.80
CA SER A 69 -6.16 6.44 16.24
C SER A 69 -5.27 7.52 16.82
N GLU A 70 -5.82 8.47 17.59
CA GLU A 70 -5.09 9.59 18.21
C GLU A 70 -3.92 10.13 17.35
N THR A 71 -2.70 9.63 17.58
CA THR A 71 -1.45 10.04 16.93
C THR A 71 -0.87 9.02 15.94
N GLU A 72 -1.48 7.83 15.83
CA GLU A 72 -1.01 6.71 15.03
C GLU A 72 -1.93 6.41 13.84
N ILE A 73 -1.29 6.07 12.72
CA ILE A 73 -1.93 5.47 11.56
C ILE A 73 -1.44 4.04 11.44
N LYS A 74 -2.36 3.10 11.62
CA LYS A 74 -2.12 1.69 11.32
C LYS A 74 -2.53 1.40 9.88
N VAL A 75 -1.62 0.81 9.12
CA VAL A 75 -1.84 0.47 7.71
C VAL A 75 -1.60 -1.00 7.51
N ILE A 76 -2.56 -1.68 6.90
CA ILE A 76 -2.50 -3.09 6.52
C ILE A 76 -2.70 -3.17 5.02
N VAL A 77 -1.83 -3.91 4.33
CA VAL A 77 -1.99 -4.23 2.89
C VAL A 77 -2.05 -5.74 2.75
N VAL A 78 -3.09 -6.24 2.10
CA VAL A 78 -3.36 -7.67 1.92
C VAL A 78 -3.52 -7.97 0.44
N ASP A 79 -2.83 -9.00 -0.04
CA ASP A 79 -3.18 -9.64 -1.30
C ASP A 79 -4.31 -10.64 -1.05
N ILE A 80 -5.50 -10.34 -1.55
CA ILE A 80 -6.70 -11.13 -1.31
C ILE A 80 -6.57 -12.55 -1.88
N SER A 81 -5.82 -12.71 -2.98
CA SER A 81 -5.69 -14.00 -3.65
C SER A 81 -4.85 -15.02 -2.86
N THR A 82 -3.86 -14.55 -2.09
CA THR A 82 -2.93 -15.41 -1.34
C THR A 82 -3.05 -15.26 0.17
N GLY A 83 -3.74 -14.23 0.65
CA GLY A 83 -3.80 -13.86 2.07
C GLY A 83 -2.51 -13.24 2.60
N HIS A 84 -1.46 -13.11 1.78
CA HIS A 84 -0.22 -12.46 2.21
C HIS A 84 -0.48 -11.00 2.58
N MET A 85 0.08 -10.58 3.71
CA MET A 85 -0.13 -9.23 4.21
C MET A 85 1.14 -8.61 4.78
N VAL A 86 1.18 -7.29 4.74
CA VAL A 86 2.18 -6.46 5.41
C VAL A 86 1.46 -5.37 6.20
N GLN A 87 2.03 -4.98 7.34
CA GLN A 87 1.46 -3.95 8.20
C GLN A 87 2.55 -2.97 8.66
N ALA A 88 2.18 -1.70 8.83
CA ALA A 88 2.96 -0.71 9.57
C ALA A 88 2.07 0.06 10.55
N SER A 89 2.68 0.57 11.62
CA SER A 89 2.13 1.69 12.41
C SER A 89 3.01 2.91 12.19
N VAL A 90 2.39 4.08 12.05
CA VAL A 90 3.05 5.34 11.73
C VAL A 90 2.55 6.38 12.70
N ASP A 91 3.43 6.84 13.60
CA ASP A 91 3.17 8.06 14.36
C ASP A 91 3.43 9.29 13.46
N PHE A 92 2.37 10.07 13.22
CA PHE A 92 2.47 11.29 12.41
C PHE A 92 2.66 12.55 13.24
N LEU A 93 2.52 12.49 14.58
CA LEU A 93 2.78 13.62 15.49
C LEU A 93 4.20 13.60 16.07
N GLY A 94 4.87 12.44 16.11
CA GLY A 94 6.24 12.29 16.61
C GLY A 94 7.31 13.10 15.87
N ARG A 95 6.98 13.76 14.73
CA ARG A 95 7.88 14.69 14.02
C ARG A 95 7.65 16.16 14.36
N GLN A 96 6.63 16.51 15.16
CA GLN A 96 6.25 17.91 15.43
C GLN A 96 6.82 18.47 16.75
N TYR A 97 7.61 17.71 17.51
CA TYR A 97 8.20 18.15 18.79
C TYR A 97 9.73 18.13 18.83
N LEU A 98 10.39 18.76 17.87
CA LEU A 98 11.76 19.27 18.04
C LEU A 98 11.85 20.72 17.54
N LEU A 99 10.97 21.58 18.05
CA LEU A 99 11.28 23.00 18.25
C LEU A 99 11.43 23.20 19.76
N GLN A 100 12.56 22.78 20.32
CA GLN A 100 13.02 23.32 21.59
C GLN A 100 13.80 24.61 21.30
N LYS A 101 13.20 25.72 21.75
CA LYS A 101 13.72 27.07 22.01
C LYS A 101 14.89 27.60 21.17
#